data_AF-C9K5V8-F1
#
_entry.id   AF-C9K5V8-F1
#
_cell.length_a   1.000
_cell.length_b   1.000
_cell.length_c   1.000
_cell.angle_alpha   90.00
_cell.angle_beta   90.00
_cell.angle_gamma   90.00
#
_symmetry.space_group_name_H-M   'P 1'
#
loop_
_entity.id
_entity.type
_entity.pdbx_description
1 polymer ?
#
loop_
_entity_poly.entity_id
_entity_poly.type
_entity_poly.pdbx_seq_one_letter_code
_entity_poly.pdbx_strand_id
1 'polypeptide(L)'
;KVYPEKTAKRRAKHLNVHQSGKSDCGVKSNIKSIPGVMTIRGCAYAGSKGVVWGPIKDMVHISHGPVGCGQYSWGSRRNYYVGTPGIDSFVTLQFTSDFQEKDIVFGGDKKLVKVLDEIQELFPLTTASPSIGTSIGLIGGRHRGRVKVESKEYGGKTIVPVRCEGFRGVSQSLGHHIANDAVRDWIFDKLDPDGKPKFEPTPYDVAIIGDYNIGGDAWSSRILLEEMGLRVIAQWSGRRFTRRARSNAEGEAQHSALLPFDELHLTPY
;
A
#
# COMPACT_ATOMS: atom_id res chain seq x y z
N LYS A 1 18.15 30.33 24.46
CA LYS A 1 17.45 29.93 23.20
C LYS A 1 17.12 28.44 23.29
N VAL A 2 15.92 28.02 22.87
CA VAL A 2 15.46 26.62 22.97
C VAL A 2 16.17 25.66 21.99
N TYR A 3 16.68 26.18 20.87
CA TYR A 3 17.45 25.39 19.90
C TYR A 3 18.90 25.88 19.77
N PRO A 4 19.87 24.97 19.51
CA PRO A 4 21.18 25.34 18.99
C PRO A 4 21.04 26.11 17.66
N GLU A 5 21.99 27.01 17.37
CA GLU A 5 21.90 27.94 16.24
C GLU A 5 21.65 27.24 14.90
N LYS A 6 22.38 26.16 14.61
CA LYS A 6 22.20 25.34 13.40
C LYS A 6 20.78 24.78 13.30
N THR A 7 20.22 24.31 14.41
CA THR A 7 18.86 23.77 14.47
C THR A 7 17.83 24.89 14.31
N ALA A 8 18.03 26.04 14.96
CA ALA A 8 17.16 27.21 14.85
C ALA A 8 17.07 27.71 13.40
N LYS A 9 18.21 27.88 12.72
CA LYS A 9 18.27 28.30 11.31
C LYS A 9 17.55 27.34 10.37
N ARG A 10 17.61 26.03 10.65
CA ARG A 10 16.88 25.02 9.87
C ARG A 10 15.39 25.02 10.18
N ARG A 11 14.99 25.08 11.46
CA ARG A 11 13.58 25.10 11.89
C ARG A 11 12.84 26.35 11.41
N ALA A 12 13.50 27.49 11.36
CA ALA A 12 12.91 28.74 10.86
C ALA A 12 12.36 28.61 9.43
N LYS A 13 12.97 27.76 8.58
CA LYS A 13 12.47 27.53 7.21
C LYS A 13 11.16 26.74 7.14
N HIS A 14 10.73 26.13 8.24
CA HIS A 14 9.53 25.28 8.31
C HIS A 14 8.34 25.94 8.99
N LEU A 15 8.50 27.20 9.41
CA LEU A 15 7.51 27.94 10.17
C LEU A 15 7.32 29.28 9.48
N ASN A 16 6.08 29.59 9.14
CA ASN A 16 5.72 30.90 8.61
C ASN A 16 4.26 31.22 8.96
N VAL A 17 3.88 32.47 8.84
CA VAL A 17 2.49 32.93 9.03
C VAL A 17 1.81 32.95 7.67
N HIS A 18 0.63 32.34 7.59
CA HIS A 18 -0.20 32.36 6.39
C HIS A 18 -0.58 33.80 6.02
N GLN A 19 -0.58 34.11 4.72
CA GLN A 19 -0.96 35.42 4.20
C GLN A 19 -1.96 35.24 3.06
N SER A 20 -3.14 35.84 3.21
CA SER A 20 -4.20 35.81 2.19
C SER A 20 -3.68 36.38 0.86
N GLY A 21 -4.06 35.75 -0.25
CA GLY A 21 -3.65 36.15 -1.60
C GLY A 21 -2.27 35.67 -2.05
N LYS A 22 -1.50 34.97 -1.19
CA LYS A 22 -0.27 34.30 -1.62
C LYS A 22 -0.52 32.87 -2.07
N SER A 23 0.19 32.45 -3.11
CA SER A 23 0.11 31.08 -3.66
C SER A 23 0.81 30.03 -2.80
N ASP A 24 1.73 30.43 -1.93
CA ASP A 24 2.38 29.54 -0.97
C ASP A 24 2.52 30.17 0.42
N CYS A 25 2.75 29.30 1.41
CA CYS A 25 3.02 29.71 2.79
C CYS A 25 4.49 30.10 3.03
N GLY A 26 5.36 30.17 2.02
CA GLY A 26 6.78 30.50 2.14
C GLY A 26 7.61 29.51 2.98
N VAL A 27 7.09 28.31 3.25
CA VAL A 27 7.77 27.29 4.05
C VAL A 27 8.47 26.27 3.15
N LYS A 28 9.62 25.78 3.60
CA LYS A 28 10.24 24.58 3.03
C LYS A 28 9.58 23.34 3.65
N SER A 29 9.23 22.36 2.83
CA SER A 29 8.66 21.08 3.26
C SER A 29 9.44 19.92 2.63
N ASN A 30 9.08 18.67 2.96
CA ASN A 30 9.69 17.46 2.41
C ASN A 30 11.24 17.38 2.46
N ILE A 31 11.86 17.91 3.52
CA ILE A 31 13.30 17.74 3.76
C ILE A 31 13.58 16.86 5.00
N LYS A 32 14.80 16.37 5.16
CA LYS A 32 15.23 15.53 6.29
C LYS A 32 14.90 16.17 7.65
N SER A 33 14.29 15.37 8.53
CA SER A 33 14.10 15.72 9.94
C SER A 33 15.44 16.07 10.60
N ILE A 34 15.41 16.95 11.60
CA ILE A 34 16.60 17.29 12.38
C ILE A 34 16.77 16.20 13.46
N PRO A 35 17.98 15.64 13.65
CA PRO A 35 18.21 14.66 14.71
C PRO A 35 17.88 15.22 16.11
N GLY A 36 17.30 14.39 16.98
CA GLY A 36 17.06 14.74 18.39
C GLY A 36 15.91 15.71 18.67
N VAL A 37 15.12 16.11 17.67
CA VAL A 37 14.00 17.07 17.86
C VAL A 37 12.63 16.41 18.06
N MET A 38 12.59 15.11 18.30
CA MET A 38 11.37 14.34 18.51
C MET A 38 10.33 14.57 17.39
N THR A 39 10.74 14.30 16.15
CA THR A 39 9.85 14.43 14.98
C THR A 39 8.65 13.48 15.08
N ILE A 40 7.50 13.91 14.59
CA ILE A 40 6.25 13.12 14.57
C ILE A 40 6.18 12.24 13.30
N ARG A 41 7.18 12.32 12.42
CA ARG A 41 7.22 11.51 11.19
C ARG A 41 7.49 10.04 11.47
N GLY A 42 6.89 9.19 10.65
CA GLY A 42 7.27 7.78 10.48
C GLY A 42 8.28 7.59 9.35
N CYS A 43 8.27 6.41 8.74
CA CYS A 43 9.21 6.01 7.68
C CYS A 43 8.50 5.57 6.39
N ALA A 44 9.26 5.29 5.33
CA ALA A 44 8.70 4.82 4.05
C ALA A 44 7.91 3.51 4.16
N TYR A 45 8.30 2.58 5.05
CA TYR A 45 7.52 1.36 5.31
C TYR A 45 6.12 1.69 5.84
N ALA A 46 6.00 2.66 6.75
CA ALA A 46 4.70 3.07 7.26
C ALA A 46 3.80 3.65 6.15
N GLY A 47 4.36 4.46 5.23
CA GLY A 47 3.61 4.95 4.07
C GLY A 47 3.26 3.85 3.06
N SER A 48 4.14 2.89 2.84
CA SER A 48 3.89 1.80 1.90
C SER A 48 2.94 0.74 2.49
N LYS A 49 3.41 -0.01 3.50
CA LYS A 49 2.64 -1.10 4.14
C LYS A 49 1.46 -0.56 4.93
N GLY A 50 1.70 0.41 5.81
CA GLY A 50 0.68 0.89 6.75
C GLY A 50 -0.42 1.70 6.09
N VAL A 51 -0.11 2.47 5.04
CA VAL A 51 -1.07 3.36 4.39
C VAL A 51 -1.61 2.77 3.09
N VAL A 52 -0.76 2.47 2.10
CA VAL A 52 -1.21 2.10 0.74
C VAL A 52 -1.56 0.62 0.60
N TRP A 53 -0.65 -0.29 0.95
CA TRP A 53 -0.85 -1.72 0.71
C TRP A 53 -1.76 -2.40 1.74
N GLY A 54 -1.58 -2.10 3.02
CA GLY A 54 -2.25 -2.78 4.13
C GLY A 54 -3.78 -2.83 4.06
N PRO A 55 -4.48 -1.78 3.60
CA PRO A 55 -5.94 -1.81 3.43
C PRO A 55 -6.46 -2.77 2.35
N ILE A 56 -5.60 -3.27 1.44
CA ILE A 56 -6.04 -4.20 0.38
C ILE A 56 -6.35 -5.55 1.01
N LYS A 57 -7.65 -5.84 1.11
CA LYS A 57 -8.15 -6.83 2.06
C LYS A 57 -7.86 -8.28 1.74
N ASP A 58 -7.81 -8.65 0.46
CA ASP A 58 -7.71 -10.02 -0.04
C ASP A 58 -6.28 -10.42 -0.41
N MET A 59 -5.31 -9.59 -0.04
CA MET A 59 -3.88 -9.84 -0.20
C MET A 59 -3.20 -10.12 1.14
N VAL A 60 -2.21 -11.02 1.13
CA VAL A 60 -1.35 -11.27 2.29
C VAL A 60 -0.11 -10.37 2.22
N HIS A 61 -0.02 -9.40 3.13
CA HIS A 61 1.08 -8.42 3.18
C HIS A 61 2.19 -8.87 4.12
N ILE A 62 3.30 -9.35 3.56
CA ILE A 62 4.44 -9.84 4.35
C ILE A 62 5.32 -8.66 4.76
N SER A 63 5.43 -8.43 6.07
CA SER A 63 6.42 -7.52 6.66
C SER A 63 7.77 -8.24 6.69
N HIS A 64 8.55 -8.11 5.61
CA HIS A 64 9.78 -8.89 5.41
C HIS A 64 10.99 -8.23 6.08
N GLY A 65 11.27 -8.69 7.29
CA GLY A 65 12.37 -8.28 8.17
C GLY A 65 12.14 -8.76 9.61
N PRO A 66 12.74 -8.12 10.62
CA PRO A 66 12.50 -8.41 12.03
C PRO A 66 11.05 -8.10 12.46
N VAL A 67 10.60 -8.71 13.56
CA VAL A 67 9.21 -8.66 14.05
C VAL A 67 8.63 -7.25 14.26
N GLY A 68 9.46 -6.28 14.68
CA GLY A 68 8.98 -4.99 15.22
C GLY A 68 8.09 -4.18 14.27
N CYS A 69 8.49 -3.99 13.01
CA CYS A 69 7.74 -3.15 12.07
C CYS A 69 6.32 -3.67 11.82
N GLY A 70 6.17 -4.99 11.69
CA GLY A 70 4.87 -5.64 11.55
C GLY A 70 4.03 -5.45 12.81
N GLN A 71 4.63 -5.72 13.97
CA GLN A 71 3.95 -5.67 15.26
C GLN A 71 3.39 -4.28 15.59
N TYR A 72 4.20 -3.21 15.49
CA TYR A 72 3.76 -1.85 15.82
C TYR A 72 2.76 -1.27 14.80
N SER A 73 2.67 -1.87 13.60
CA SER A 73 1.71 -1.48 12.57
C SER A 73 0.46 -2.36 12.55
N TRP A 74 0.35 -3.32 13.47
CA TRP A 74 -0.76 -4.26 13.49
C TRP A 74 -1.98 -3.64 14.18
N GLY A 75 -3.05 -3.43 13.41
CA GLY A 75 -4.30 -2.85 13.91
C GLY A 75 -4.21 -1.37 14.30
N SER A 76 -3.07 -0.71 14.12
CA SER A 76 -2.89 0.69 14.52
C SER A 76 -3.61 1.70 13.63
N ARG A 77 -4.04 1.28 12.44
CA ARG A 77 -4.78 2.11 11.49
C ARG A 77 -6.15 1.52 11.21
N ARG A 78 -7.20 2.34 11.37
CA ARG A 78 -8.61 1.95 11.30
C ARG A 78 -9.16 1.89 9.86
N ASN A 79 -8.38 1.36 8.91
CA ASN A 79 -8.83 1.17 7.53
C ASN A 79 -9.83 0.00 7.46
N TYR A 80 -11.12 0.31 7.56
CA TYR A 80 -12.19 -0.67 7.68
C TYR A 80 -12.39 -1.46 6.39
N TYR A 81 -12.85 -2.70 6.54
CA TYR A 81 -13.14 -3.63 5.46
C TYR A 81 -14.27 -4.57 5.87
N VAL A 82 -14.87 -5.22 4.88
CA VAL A 82 -15.84 -6.31 5.08
C VAL A 82 -15.21 -7.61 4.57
N GLY A 83 -15.23 -8.65 5.38
CA GLY A 83 -14.68 -9.98 5.07
C GLY A 83 -14.44 -10.78 6.35
N THR A 84 -14.10 -12.05 6.21
CA THR A 84 -13.78 -12.96 7.31
C THR A 84 -12.26 -13.00 7.51
N PRO A 85 -11.73 -12.42 8.61
CA PRO A 85 -10.30 -12.39 8.88
C PRO A 85 -9.68 -13.79 8.91
N GLY A 86 -8.56 -13.99 8.22
CA GLY A 86 -7.86 -15.27 8.11
C GLY A 86 -8.42 -16.24 7.08
N ILE A 87 -9.57 -15.93 6.47
CA ILE A 87 -10.17 -16.75 5.40
C ILE A 87 -10.07 -16.02 4.06
N ASP A 88 -10.86 -14.96 3.87
CA ASP A 88 -10.91 -14.18 2.62
C ASP A 88 -10.42 -12.73 2.81
N SER A 89 -10.04 -12.37 4.05
CA SER A 89 -9.45 -11.09 4.37
C SER A 89 -8.30 -11.18 5.35
N PHE A 90 -7.27 -10.36 5.15
CA PHE A 90 -6.00 -10.46 5.87
C PHE A 90 -5.50 -9.13 6.48
N VAL A 91 -6.32 -8.06 6.41
CA VAL A 91 -5.95 -6.69 6.85
C VAL A 91 -5.52 -6.63 8.31
N THR A 92 -6.25 -7.31 9.19
CA THR A 92 -6.00 -7.33 10.64
C THR A 92 -5.13 -8.49 11.07
N LEU A 93 -4.33 -9.05 10.17
CA LEU A 93 -3.33 -10.06 10.49
C LEU A 93 -1.93 -9.50 10.26
N GLN A 94 -0.96 -10.04 11.01
CA GLN A 94 0.43 -9.66 10.89
C GLN A 94 1.21 -10.85 10.32
N PHE A 95 1.57 -10.74 9.04
CA PHE A 95 2.48 -11.67 8.40
C PHE A 95 3.88 -11.09 8.43
N THR A 96 4.85 -11.86 8.90
CA THR A 96 6.25 -11.45 8.94
C THR A 96 7.16 -12.64 8.71
N SER A 97 8.34 -12.37 8.15
CA SER A 97 9.41 -13.36 8.08
C SER A 97 10.23 -13.46 9.36
N ASP A 98 9.99 -12.58 10.34
CA ASP A 98 10.67 -12.52 11.64
C ASP A 98 12.17 -12.83 11.56
N PHE A 99 12.95 -11.90 10.99
CA PHE A 99 14.39 -12.10 10.79
C PHE A 99 15.11 -12.33 12.12
N GLN A 100 15.83 -13.44 12.14
CA GLN A 100 16.80 -13.78 13.17
C GLN A 100 18.20 -13.38 12.69
N GLU A 101 19.19 -13.44 13.59
CA GLU A 101 20.57 -13.04 13.26
C GLU A 101 21.13 -13.78 12.03
N LYS A 102 20.85 -15.08 11.91
CA LYS A 102 21.23 -15.87 10.72
C LYS A 102 20.66 -15.31 9.41
N ASP A 103 19.46 -14.72 9.44
CA ASP A 103 18.81 -14.15 8.26
C ASP A 103 19.45 -12.79 7.89
N ILE A 104 20.05 -12.11 8.86
CA ILE A 104 20.86 -10.91 8.64
C ILE A 104 22.22 -11.28 8.05
N VAL A 105 22.89 -12.29 8.62
CA VAL A 105 24.23 -12.72 8.19
C VAL A 105 24.22 -13.37 6.81
N PHE A 106 23.25 -14.26 6.55
CA PHE A 106 23.23 -15.08 5.33
C PHE A 106 22.17 -14.63 4.31
N GLY A 107 21.37 -13.61 4.63
CA GLY A 107 20.29 -13.11 3.79
C GLY A 107 18.97 -13.88 3.95
N GLY A 108 17.87 -13.17 3.72
CA GLY A 108 16.50 -13.67 3.96
C GLY A 108 15.80 -14.31 2.76
N ASP A 109 16.41 -14.31 1.57
CA ASP A 109 15.71 -14.71 0.33
C ASP A 109 15.19 -16.17 0.42
N LYS A 110 15.96 -17.09 1.01
CA LYS A 110 15.52 -18.50 1.16
C LYS A 110 14.34 -18.62 2.13
N LYS A 111 14.37 -17.86 3.22
CA LYS A 111 13.28 -17.80 4.19
C LYS A 111 12.02 -17.22 3.58
N LEU A 112 12.14 -16.20 2.73
CA LEU A 112 11.00 -15.61 2.02
C LEU A 112 10.25 -16.65 1.20
N VAL A 113 10.94 -17.48 0.42
CA VAL A 113 10.26 -18.50 -0.39
C VAL A 113 9.55 -19.50 0.48
N LYS A 114 10.20 -19.96 1.55
CA LYS A 114 9.54 -20.87 2.48
C LYS A 114 8.28 -20.25 3.11
N VAL A 115 8.33 -18.96 3.46
CA VAL A 115 7.16 -18.22 3.96
C VAL A 115 6.08 -18.09 2.88
N LEU A 116 6.45 -17.85 1.62
CA LEU A 116 5.50 -17.81 0.51
C LEU A 116 4.82 -19.17 0.30
N ASP A 117 5.57 -20.27 0.33
CA ASP A 117 5.05 -21.64 0.25
C ASP A 117 4.03 -21.90 1.37
N GLU A 118 4.39 -21.58 2.61
CA GLU A 118 3.53 -21.75 3.79
C GLU A 118 2.25 -20.89 3.67
N ILE A 119 2.34 -19.68 3.12
CA ILE A 119 1.17 -18.84 2.85
C ILE A 119 0.25 -19.47 1.81
N GLN A 120 0.79 -20.11 0.77
CA GLN A 120 -0.04 -20.78 -0.23
C GLN A 120 -0.81 -21.96 0.35
N GLU A 121 -0.17 -22.71 1.25
CA GLU A 121 -0.77 -23.87 1.92
C GLU A 121 -1.82 -23.45 2.95
N LEU A 122 -1.48 -22.51 3.83
CA LEU A 122 -2.31 -22.11 4.97
C LEU A 122 -3.42 -21.12 4.62
N PHE A 123 -3.20 -20.28 3.58
CA PHE A 123 -4.13 -19.22 3.17
C PHE A 123 -4.44 -19.30 1.67
N PRO A 124 -5.03 -20.41 1.18
CA PRO A 124 -5.16 -20.69 -0.25
C PRO A 124 -6.03 -19.67 -1.00
N LEU A 125 -6.92 -18.97 -0.29
CA LEU A 125 -7.83 -17.95 -0.83
C LEU A 125 -7.17 -16.59 -1.09
N THR A 126 -5.90 -16.39 -0.70
CA THR A 126 -5.16 -15.17 -1.02
C THR A 126 -5.07 -14.95 -2.53
N THR A 127 -5.41 -13.73 -2.98
CA THR A 127 -5.40 -13.36 -4.41
C THR A 127 -4.03 -12.90 -4.87
N ALA A 128 -3.19 -12.40 -3.95
CA ALA A 128 -1.83 -11.98 -4.20
C ALA A 128 -1.05 -11.76 -2.88
N SER A 129 0.28 -11.79 -2.94
CA SER A 129 1.13 -11.63 -1.76
C SER A 129 2.18 -10.53 -1.96
N PRO A 130 1.92 -9.27 -1.55
CA PRO A 130 2.93 -8.24 -1.50
C PRO A 130 3.99 -8.62 -0.47
N SER A 131 5.22 -8.76 -0.93
CA SER A 131 6.37 -8.90 -0.07
C SER A 131 6.99 -7.52 0.15
N ILE A 132 6.77 -6.97 1.34
CA ILE A 132 7.10 -5.59 1.66
C ILE A 132 8.37 -5.57 2.51
N GLY A 133 9.48 -5.15 1.89
CA GLY A 133 10.80 -5.20 2.51
C GLY A 133 11.06 -4.07 3.50
N THR A 134 11.36 -4.40 4.75
CA THR A 134 11.83 -3.44 5.76
C THR A 134 13.35 -3.34 5.82
N SER A 135 14.06 -4.43 5.48
CA SER A 135 15.51 -4.60 5.74
C SER A 135 16.35 -5.03 4.53
N ILE A 136 15.69 -5.31 3.40
CA ILE A 136 16.26 -6.05 2.25
C ILE A 136 17.36 -5.26 1.53
N GLY A 137 17.21 -3.93 1.41
CA GLY A 137 18.13 -3.09 0.65
C GLY A 137 19.53 -2.96 1.26
N LEU A 138 19.70 -3.22 2.56
CA LEU A 138 21.01 -3.16 3.22
C LEU A 138 21.80 -4.46 3.07
N ILE A 139 21.10 -5.60 2.96
CA ILE A 139 21.71 -6.94 2.88
C ILE A 139 21.90 -7.39 1.41
N GLY A 140 21.42 -6.60 0.45
CA GLY A 140 21.63 -6.85 -0.98
C GLY A 140 20.76 -7.95 -1.59
N GLY A 141 19.62 -8.28 -0.96
CA GLY A 141 18.72 -9.35 -1.42
C GLY A 141 18.21 -9.17 -2.86
N ARG A 142 18.22 -10.24 -3.67
CA ARG A 142 17.81 -10.21 -5.10
C ARG A 142 16.31 -10.49 -5.27
N HIS A 143 15.52 -9.77 -4.50
CA HIS A 143 14.09 -9.99 -4.29
C HIS A 143 13.24 -10.01 -5.58
N ARG A 144 13.54 -9.12 -6.54
CA ARG A 144 12.75 -8.94 -7.76
C ARG A 144 12.81 -10.15 -8.71
N GLY A 145 13.97 -10.80 -8.80
CA GLY A 145 14.16 -11.96 -9.68
C GLY A 145 13.42 -13.18 -9.13
N ARG A 146 13.55 -13.41 -7.81
CA ARG A 146 12.94 -14.55 -7.13
C ARG A 146 11.42 -14.51 -7.15
N VAL A 147 10.84 -13.35 -6.84
CA VAL A 147 9.38 -13.12 -6.88
C VAL A 147 8.75 -13.47 -8.24
N LYS A 148 9.45 -13.27 -9.36
CA LYS A 148 8.95 -13.65 -10.69
C LYS A 148 8.96 -15.16 -10.93
N VAL A 149 9.89 -15.89 -10.32
CA VAL A 149 9.98 -17.35 -10.41
C VAL A 149 8.82 -17.95 -9.61
N GLU A 150 8.72 -17.57 -8.33
CA GLU A 150 7.66 -18.05 -7.43
C GLU A 150 6.25 -17.76 -7.98
N SER A 151 6.03 -16.57 -8.55
CA SER A 151 4.74 -16.23 -9.16
C SER A 151 4.33 -17.21 -10.26
N LYS A 152 5.29 -17.73 -11.05
CA LYS A 152 5.00 -18.76 -12.07
C LYS A 152 4.70 -20.10 -11.42
N GLU A 153 5.45 -20.49 -10.39
CA GLU A 153 5.28 -21.75 -9.67
C GLU A 153 3.93 -21.83 -8.93
N TYR A 154 3.45 -20.70 -8.41
CA TYR A 154 2.15 -20.61 -7.72
C TYR A 154 0.97 -20.34 -8.65
N GLY A 155 1.00 -20.88 -9.87
CA GLY A 155 -0.11 -20.80 -10.81
C GLY A 155 -0.43 -19.37 -11.28
N GLY A 156 0.57 -18.49 -11.34
CA GLY A 156 0.41 -17.10 -11.79
C GLY A 156 -0.09 -16.14 -10.71
N LYS A 157 -0.12 -16.54 -9.43
CA LYS A 157 -0.46 -15.62 -8.33
C LYS A 157 0.50 -14.43 -8.32
N THR A 158 -0.07 -13.23 -8.19
CA THR A 158 0.73 -12.00 -8.22
C THR A 158 1.49 -11.85 -6.91
N ILE A 159 2.81 -11.75 -7.00
CA ILE A 159 3.68 -11.45 -5.87
C ILE A 159 4.35 -10.11 -6.16
N VAL A 160 4.20 -9.14 -5.26
CA VAL A 160 4.65 -7.75 -5.49
C VAL A 160 5.87 -7.45 -4.61
N PRO A 161 7.05 -7.19 -5.19
CA PRO A 161 8.24 -6.81 -4.44
C PRO A 161 8.23 -5.31 -4.15
N VAL A 162 8.00 -4.91 -2.90
CA VAL A 162 7.93 -3.48 -2.53
C VAL A 162 9.17 -3.05 -1.74
N ARG A 163 9.99 -2.18 -2.33
CA ARG A 163 11.26 -1.67 -1.75
C ARG A 163 11.05 -0.40 -0.94
N CYS A 164 10.34 -0.51 0.18
CA CYS A 164 9.99 0.63 1.04
C CYS A 164 10.75 0.62 2.38
N GLU A 165 12.03 0.27 2.36
CA GLU A 165 12.87 0.21 3.54
C GLU A 165 12.86 1.57 4.28
N GLY A 166 12.81 1.52 5.62
CA GLY A 166 12.52 2.72 6.43
C GLY A 166 13.53 3.86 6.30
N PHE A 167 14.75 3.57 5.84
CA PHE A 167 15.81 4.57 5.60
C PHE A 167 15.62 5.35 4.29
N ARG A 168 14.72 4.92 3.40
CA ARG A 168 14.46 5.63 2.14
C ARG A 168 13.65 6.90 2.38
N GLY A 169 14.06 7.98 1.73
CA GLY A 169 13.36 9.25 1.79
C GLY A 169 13.48 9.94 3.15
N VAL A 170 12.47 10.72 3.51
CA VAL A 170 12.50 11.56 4.73
C VAL A 170 11.23 11.45 5.58
N SER A 171 10.25 10.66 5.13
CA SER A 171 8.95 10.47 5.76
C SER A 171 8.17 9.34 5.06
N GLN A 172 6.94 9.08 5.51
CA GLN A 172 5.97 8.20 4.86
C GLN A 172 5.70 8.55 3.39
N SER A 173 5.88 9.82 3.00
CA SER A 173 5.57 10.31 1.64
C SER A 173 6.29 9.53 0.53
N LEU A 174 7.58 9.21 0.69
CA LEU A 174 8.27 8.39 -0.32
C LEU A 174 7.73 6.94 -0.34
N GLY A 175 7.25 6.45 0.80
CA GLY A 175 6.54 5.18 0.88
C GLY A 175 5.28 5.14 0.01
N HIS A 176 4.52 6.24 -0.04
CA HIS A 176 3.36 6.34 -0.94
C HIS A 176 3.79 6.24 -2.41
N HIS A 177 4.84 6.98 -2.79
CA HIS A 177 5.36 6.95 -4.16
C HIS A 177 5.84 5.54 -4.54
N ILE A 178 6.65 4.91 -3.70
CA ILE A 178 7.16 3.55 -3.92
C ILE A 178 6.01 2.54 -4.04
N ALA A 179 4.95 2.70 -3.23
CA ALA A 179 3.79 1.84 -3.31
C ALA A 179 3.03 2.03 -4.62
N ASN A 180 2.80 3.27 -5.06
CA ASN A 180 2.15 3.57 -6.34
C ASN A 180 2.94 3.03 -7.54
N ASP A 181 4.27 3.19 -7.55
CA ASP A 181 5.13 2.61 -8.58
C ASP A 181 5.05 1.08 -8.59
N ALA A 182 5.02 0.44 -7.41
CA ALA A 182 4.88 -1.00 -7.32
C ALA A 182 3.50 -1.47 -7.81
N VAL A 183 2.44 -0.69 -7.59
CA VAL A 183 1.11 -0.99 -8.14
C VAL A 183 1.12 -0.90 -9.66
N ARG A 184 1.70 0.17 -10.23
CA ARG A 184 1.87 0.33 -11.68
C ARG A 184 2.60 -0.87 -12.28
N ASP A 185 3.82 -1.12 -11.81
CA ASP A 185 4.74 -2.08 -12.43
C ASP A 185 4.33 -3.56 -12.27
N TRP A 186 3.54 -3.88 -11.23
CA TRP A 186 3.25 -5.28 -10.88
C TRP A 186 1.79 -5.67 -10.94
N ILE A 187 0.88 -4.70 -10.94
CA ILE A 187 -0.53 -4.99 -11.14
C ILE A 187 -1.05 -4.42 -12.45
N PHE A 188 -0.79 -3.15 -12.75
CA PHE A 188 -1.32 -2.53 -13.98
C PHE A 188 -0.60 -3.01 -15.24
N ASP A 189 0.74 -3.09 -15.22
CA ASP A 189 1.53 -3.61 -16.35
C ASP A 189 1.26 -5.11 -16.64
N LYS A 190 0.51 -5.79 -15.77
CA LYS A 190 0.04 -7.17 -15.96
C LYS A 190 -1.35 -7.26 -16.59
N LEU A 191 -2.04 -6.13 -16.73
CA LEU A 191 -3.27 -6.05 -17.49
C LEU A 191 -2.92 -6.07 -18.98
N ASP A 192 -3.73 -6.79 -19.75
CA ASP A 192 -3.65 -6.76 -21.21
C ASP A 192 -4.14 -5.37 -21.66
N PRO A 193 -3.29 -4.52 -22.27
CA PRO A 193 -3.69 -3.18 -22.70
C PRO A 193 -4.78 -3.22 -23.78
N ASP A 194 -4.86 -4.32 -24.54
CA ASP A 194 -5.89 -4.55 -25.56
C ASP A 194 -7.03 -5.46 -25.02
N GLY A 195 -6.96 -5.84 -23.75
CA GLY A 195 -7.91 -6.71 -23.10
C GLY A 195 -9.23 -6.00 -22.87
N LYS A 196 -10.33 -6.54 -23.40
CA LYS A 196 -11.66 -5.99 -23.13
C LYS A 196 -11.93 -5.88 -21.63
N PRO A 197 -12.57 -4.79 -21.17
CA PRO A 197 -13.06 -4.69 -19.80
C PRO A 197 -13.85 -5.94 -19.44
N LYS A 198 -13.62 -6.49 -18.24
CA LYS A 198 -14.32 -7.71 -17.77
C LYS A 198 -15.76 -7.45 -17.33
N PHE A 199 -16.26 -6.27 -17.62
CA PHE A 199 -17.58 -5.76 -17.26
C PHE A 199 -17.99 -4.79 -18.36
N GLU A 200 -19.30 -4.62 -18.54
CA GLU A 200 -19.81 -3.63 -19.48
C GLU A 200 -19.61 -2.22 -18.87
N PRO A 201 -18.77 -1.36 -19.48
CA PRO A 201 -18.55 -0.02 -18.98
C PRO A 201 -19.80 0.85 -19.14
N THR A 202 -19.96 1.84 -18.27
CA THR A 202 -21.01 2.86 -18.37
C THR A 202 -20.41 4.26 -18.42
N PRO A 203 -21.14 5.27 -18.93
CA PRO A 203 -20.70 6.67 -18.89
C PRO A 203 -20.52 7.25 -17.47
N TYR A 204 -20.91 6.52 -16.43
CA TYR A 204 -20.96 7.00 -15.05
C TYR A 204 -19.99 6.24 -14.12
N ASP A 205 -19.05 5.49 -14.68
CA ASP A 205 -18.07 4.72 -13.92
C ASP A 205 -16.99 5.62 -13.33
N VAL A 206 -16.79 5.52 -12.01
CA VAL A 206 -15.79 6.32 -11.29
C VAL A 206 -15.01 5.48 -10.26
N ALA A 207 -13.81 5.95 -9.91
CA ALA A 207 -12.99 5.38 -8.84
C ALA A 207 -12.72 6.42 -7.76
N ILE A 208 -12.79 6.03 -6.50
CA ILE A 208 -12.35 6.87 -5.37
C ILE A 208 -10.86 6.60 -5.16
N ILE A 209 -10.01 7.59 -5.39
CA ILE A 209 -8.55 7.48 -5.26
C ILE A 209 -8.06 8.23 -4.02
N GLY A 210 -7.31 7.54 -3.15
CA GLY A 210 -6.70 8.16 -1.97
C GLY A 210 -7.59 8.16 -0.73
N ASP A 211 -8.68 7.38 -0.73
CA ASP A 211 -9.48 7.13 0.46
C ASP A 211 -9.22 5.71 0.99
N TYR A 212 -8.77 5.64 2.24
CA TYR A 212 -8.38 4.39 2.88
C TYR A 212 -9.43 3.86 3.86
N ASN A 213 -10.64 4.42 3.80
CA ASN A 213 -11.80 3.99 4.58
C ASN A 213 -11.54 4.01 6.09
N ILE A 214 -10.97 5.10 6.59
CA ILE A 214 -10.71 5.25 8.04
C ILE A 214 -12.06 5.31 8.75
N GLY A 215 -12.36 4.32 9.60
CA GLY A 215 -13.61 4.30 10.34
C GLY A 215 -14.88 4.28 9.47
N GLY A 216 -14.79 4.00 8.17
CA GLY A 216 -15.93 4.02 7.25
C GLY A 216 -16.01 5.23 6.30
N ASP A 217 -15.03 6.15 6.30
CA ASP A 217 -15.06 7.38 5.49
C ASP A 217 -15.38 7.14 3.98
N ALA A 218 -14.79 6.10 3.39
CA ALA A 218 -15.00 5.77 1.97
C ALA A 218 -16.41 5.24 1.71
N TRP A 219 -17.03 4.59 2.70
CA TRP A 219 -18.40 4.09 2.57
C TRP A 219 -19.41 5.23 2.60
N SER A 220 -19.26 6.18 3.52
CA SER A 220 -20.10 7.39 3.53
C SER A 220 -19.94 8.20 2.24
N SER A 221 -18.72 8.33 1.74
CA SER A 221 -18.47 9.03 0.47
C SER A 221 -19.07 8.29 -0.73
N ARG A 222 -18.94 6.96 -0.76
CA ARG A 222 -19.47 6.11 -1.84
C ARG A 222 -20.98 6.24 -1.97
N ILE A 223 -21.72 6.17 -0.86
CA ILE A 223 -23.19 6.23 -0.87
C ILE A 223 -23.65 7.49 -1.59
N LEU A 224 -23.05 8.65 -1.28
CA LEU A 224 -23.41 9.92 -1.93
C LEU A 224 -23.13 9.93 -3.44
N LEU A 225 -22.02 9.33 -3.88
CA LEU A 225 -21.70 9.22 -5.31
C LEU A 225 -22.69 8.30 -6.03
N GLU A 226 -23.07 7.19 -5.41
CA GLU A 226 -24.02 6.23 -5.97
C GLU A 226 -25.45 6.79 -5.99
N GLU A 227 -25.87 7.53 -4.96
CA GLU A 227 -27.15 8.26 -4.93
C GLU A 227 -27.23 9.36 -6.00
N MET A 228 -26.10 9.95 -6.39
CA MET A 228 -26.02 10.90 -7.52
C MET A 228 -26.14 10.22 -8.90
N GLY A 229 -26.14 8.88 -8.94
CA GLY A 229 -26.23 8.09 -10.17
C GLY A 229 -24.88 7.68 -10.75
N LEU A 230 -23.77 7.87 -10.03
CA LEU A 230 -22.46 7.35 -10.44
C LEU A 230 -22.30 5.88 -10.02
N ARG A 231 -21.48 5.11 -10.76
CA ARG A 231 -21.12 3.74 -10.40
C ARG A 231 -19.69 3.69 -9.88
N VAL A 232 -19.49 3.49 -8.58
CA VAL A 232 -18.15 3.44 -7.97
C VAL A 232 -17.54 2.04 -8.17
N ILE A 233 -16.65 1.91 -9.15
CA ILE A 233 -16.05 0.61 -9.55
C ILE A 233 -14.80 0.23 -8.74
N ALA A 234 -14.14 1.19 -8.11
CA ALA A 234 -12.94 0.97 -7.29
C ALA A 234 -12.80 1.97 -6.14
N GLN A 235 -12.14 1.54 -5.06
CA GLN A 235 -11.77 2.39 -3.92
C GLN A 235 -10.32 2.13 -3.51
N TRP A 236 -9.45 3.09 -3.75
CA TRP A 236 -8.02 2.94 -3.53
C TRP A 236 -7.56 3.50 -2.18
N SER A 237 -7.15 2.66 -1.22
CA SER A 237 -7.08 1.18 -1.22
C SER A 237 -8.05 0.53 -0.23
N GLY A 238 -9.02 1.30 0.29
CA GLY A 238 -10.02 0.82 1.25
C GLY A 238 -10.91 -0.34 0.77
N ARG A 239 -10.84 -0.74 -0.52
CA ARG A 239 -11.51 -1.93 -1.06
C ARG A 239 -10.74 -2.54 -2.24
N ARG A 240 -10.60 -3.88 -2.18
CA ARG A 240 -10.22 -4.88 -3.21
C ARG A 240 -9.43 -4.41 -4.46
N PHE A 241 -8.27 -5.02 -4.69
CA PHE A 241 -7.46 -4.79 -5.90
C PHE A 241 -7.59 -5.93 -6.94
N THR A 242 -7.93 -7.17 -6.54
CA THR A 242 -7.70 -8.33 -7.42
C THR A 242 -8.82 -9.40 -7.42
N ARG A 243 -9.44 -9.54 -8.60
CA ARG A 243 -9.75 -10.78 -9.35
C ARG A 243 -10.14 -12.06 -8.57
N ARG A 244 -11.26 -12.09 -7.83
CA ARG A 244 -12.14 -13.30 -7.74
C ARG A 244 -13.52 -13.01 -7.14
N ALA A 245 -14.55 -12.77 -7.96
CA ALA A 245 -15.92 -12.89 -7.47
C ALA A 245 -16.25 -14.39 -7.36
N ARG A 246 -16.54 -14.91 -6.17
CA ARG A 246 -17.43 -16.05 -6.02
C ARG A 246 -18.83 -15.45 -5.89
N SER A 247 -19.68 -15.77 -6.86
CA SER A 247 -21.12 -15.58 -6.78
C SER A 247 -21.64 -16.27 -5.52
N ASN A 248 -22.17 -15.49 -4.57
CA ASN A 248 -23.15 -16.02 -3.63
C ASN A 248 -24.44 -15.22 -3.83
N ALA A 249 -25.53 -15.98 -3.75
CA ALA A 249 -26.88 -15.59 -4.10
C ALA A 249 -27.38 -14.44 -3.23
N GLU A 250 -27.34 -13.25 -3.79
CA GLU A 250 -28.26 -12.11 -3.65
C GLU A 250 -27.70 -11.08 -4.63
N GLY A 251 -28.50 -10.71 -5.64
CA GLY A 251 -28.00 -10.16 -6.89
C GLY A 251 -27.26 -8.83 -6.73
N GLU A 252 -25.93 -8.87 -6.75
CA GLU A 252 -25.06 -7.81 -7.28
C GLU A 252 -23.61 -8.29 -7.37
N ALA A 253 -23.18 -8.66 -8.58
CA ALA A 253 -21.79 -9.00 -8.83
C ALA A 253 -20.94 -7.71 -8.89
N GLN A 254 -20.50 -7.23 -7.73
CA GLN A 254 -19.58 -6.08 -7.66
C GLN A 254 -18.17 -6.52 -8.07
N HIS A 255 -17.91 -6.45 -9.38
CA HIS A 255 -16.62 -6.69 -9.99
C HIS A 255 -15.78 -5.41 -9.89
N SER A 256 -14.70 -5.43 -9.09
CA SER A 256 -13.72 -4.35 -9.10
C SER A 256 -12.94 -4.41 -10.42
N ALA A 257 -13.18 -3.44 -11.29
CA ALA A 257 -12.28 -3.13 -12.38
C ALA A 257 -11.28 -2.08 -11.94
N LEU A 258 -10.04 -2.26 -12.37
CA LEU A 258 -9.05 -1.20 -12.34
C LEU A 258 -8.97 -0.71 -13.79
N LEU A 259 -9.50 0.49 -14.03
CA LEU A 259 -9.38 1.13 -15.33
C LEU A 259 -7.90 1.42 -15.63
N PRO A 260 -7.46 1.35 -16.90
CA PRO A 260 -6.17 1.89 -17.31
C PRO A 260 -6.08 3.36 -16.87
N PHE A 261 -4.93 3.76 -16.33
CA PHE A 261 -4.73 5.13 -15.81
C PHE A 261 -4.94 6.21 -16.89
N ASP A 262 -4.86 5.84 -18.17
CA ASP A 262 -5.02 6.72 -19.32
C ASP A 262 -6.49 7.06 -19.65
N GLU A 263 -7.47 6.37 -19.05
CA GLU A 263 -8.91 6.64 -19.23
C GLU A 263 -9.53 7.40 -18.04
N LEU A 264 -8.77 7.66 -16.99
CA LEU A 264 -9.20 8.52 -15.88
C LEU A 264 -8.98 9.98 -16.30
N HIS A 265 -10.06 10.68 -16.64
CA HIS A 265 -10.08 12.14 -16.68
C HIS A 265 -9.81 12.70 -15.27
N LEU A 266 -8.54 12.76 -14.89
CA LEU A 266 -8.07 13.48 -13.71
C LEU A 266 -8.27 14.96 -13.98
N THR A 267 -9.37 15.53 -13.50
CA THR A 267 -9.51 16.98 -13.39
C THR A 267 -8.50 17.46 -12.34
N PRO A 268 -7.47 18.25 -12.72
CA PRO A 268 -6.59 18.85 -11.74
C PRO A 268 -7.40 19.89 -10.95
N TYR A 269 -7.47 19.72 -9.64
CA TYR A 269 -7.74 20.82 -8.71
C TYR A 269 -6.41 21.32 -8.15
#